data_AF-A0A7R9GKT2-F1
#
_entry.id   AF-A0A7R9GKT2-F1
#
_cell.length_a   1.000
_cell.length_b   1.000
_cell.length_c   1.000
_cell.angle_alpha   90.00
_cell.angle_beta   90.00
_cell.angle_gamma   90.00
#
_symmetry.space_group_name_H-M   'P 1'
#
loop_
_entity.id
_entity.type
_entity.pdbx_description
1 polymer ?
#
loop_
_entity_poly.entity_id
_entity_poly.type
_entity_poly.pdbx_seq_one_letter_code
_entity_poly.pdbx_strand_id
1 'polypeptide(L)'
;MENHGLLFVTEPGSGFNRGRMKIGEESWAGKVGKYRVDVTVMDMDGEPGYLSSTGSYELCVQDTNNNLPEFIVPDPEHREFWIPEDYEPNPQNAIIDPISGDSIIFRANDADDDPDEIEFFLMPTE
;
A
#
# COMPACT_ATOMS: atom_id res chain seq x y z
N MET A 1 -5.06 21.53 -9.82
CA MET A 1 -5.76 20.23 -9.77
C MET A 1 -5.28 19.48 -10.99
N GLU A 2 -4.41 18.49 -10.79
CA GLU A 2 -3.96 17.63 -11.88
C GLU A 2 -5.11 16.71 -12.27
N ASN A 3 -5.44 16.70 -13.56
CA ASN A 3 -6.54 15.93 -14.10
C ASN A 3 -5.99 14.54 -14.42
N HIS A 4 -6.05 13.62 -13.46
CA HIS A 4 -5.76 12.20 -13.70
C HIS A 4 -6.89 11.67 -14.60
N GLY A 5 -6.56 11.34 -15.84
CA GLY A 5 -7.48 11.13 -16.94
C GLY A 5 -8.33 9.89 -16.73
N LEU A 6 -9.49 10.06 -16.09
CA LEU A 6 -10.51 9.04 -16.02
C LEU A 6 -11.24 8.99 -17.36
N LEU A 7 -11.06 7.90 -18.11
CA LEU A 7 -11.73 7.71 -19.39
C LEU A 7 -13.07 7.02 -19.15
N PHE A 8 -14.17 7.70 -19.48
CA PHE A 8 -15.50 7.10 -19.47
C PHE A 8 -15.78 6.45 -20.83
N VAL A 9 -15.97 5.13 -20.86
CA VAL A 9 -16.44 4.43 -22.06
C VAL A 9 -17.93 4.19 -21.94
N THR A 10 -18.71 4.80 -22.82
CA THR A 10 -20.14 4.52 -22.92
C THR A 10 -20.38 3.30 -23.80
N GLU A 11 -20.98 2.25 -23.24
CA GLU A 11 -21.40 1.08 -24.00
C GLU A 11 -22.91 1.15 -24.26
N PRO A 12 -23.37 0.96 -25.52
CA PRO A 12 -24.80 0.86 -25.80
C PRO A 12 -25.36 -0.43 -25.16
N GLY A 13 -26.16 -0.26 -24.11
CA GLY A 13 -26.95 -1.34 -23.51
C GLY A 13 -28.39 -1.29 -24.00
N SER A 14 -29.07 -2.44 -24.05
CA SER A 14 -30.51 -2.49 -24.34
C SER A 14 -31.30 -1.69 -23.28
N GLY A 15 -31.59 -0.42 -23.59
CA GLY A 15 -32.40 0.49 -22.77
C GLY A 15 -31.65 1.35 -21.74
N PHE A 16 -30.33 1.20 -21.56
CA PHE A 16 -29.54 2.02 -20.63
C PHE A 16 -28.14 2.30 -21.18
N ASN A 17 -27.66 3.53 -21.03
CA ASN A 17 -26.25 3.87 -21.26
C ASN A 17 -25.42 3.44 -20.04
N ARG A 18 -24.35 2.67 -20.27
CA ARG A 18 -23.40 2.30 -19.22
C ARG A 18 -22.10 3.06 -19.43
N GLY A 19 -21.66 3.84 -18.45
CA GLY A 19 -20.31 4.38 -18.41
C GLY A 19 -19.40 3.44 -17.63
N ARG A 20 -18.29 2.99 -18.22
CA ARG A 20 -17.20 2.36 -17.48
C ARG A 20 -16.13 3.39 -17.21
N MET A 21 -15.79 3.57 -15.94
CA MET A 21 -14.60 4.33 -15.57
C MET A 21 -13.38 3.47 -15.85
N LYS A 22 -12.58 3.87 -16.83
CA LYS A 22 -11.26 3.31 -17.06
C LYS A 22 -10.25 4.25 -16.41
N ILE A 23 -9.47 3.67 -15.53
CA ILE A 23 -8.26 4.29 -14.99
C ILE A 23 -7.34 4.56 -16.19
N GLY A 24 -6.88 5.81 -16.36
CA GLY A 24 -6.17 6.31 -17.55
C GLY A 24 -4.90 5.54 -17.93
N GLU A 25 -4.21 5.98 -19.01
CA GLU A 25 -2.94 5.37 -19.42
C GLU A 25 -1.79 5.66 -18.44
N GLU A 26 -1.90 6.70 -17.60
CA GLU A 26 -0.92 6.97 -16.56
C GLU A 26 -0.93 5.90 -15.44
N SER A 27 0.26 5.55 -14.96
CA SER A 27 0.41 4.62 -13.83
C SER A 27 -0.21 5.18 -12.55
N TRP A 28 -0.81 4.30 -11.75
CA TRP A 28 -1.33 4.57 -10.41
C TRP A 28 -0.43 3.99 -9.30
N ALA A 29 0.72 3.42 -9.67
CA ALA A 29 1.77 3.08 -8.70
C ALA A 29 2.21 4.35 -7.94
N GLY A 30 2.41 4.26 -6.62
CA GLY A 30 2.73 5.42 -5.78
C GLY A 30 1.57 6.40 -5.55
N LYS A 31 0.36 6.11 -6.02
CA LYS A 31 -0.82 6.99 -5.88
C LYS A 31 -1.83 6.44 -4.87
N VAL A 32 -1.35 5.89 -3.77
CA VAL A 32 -2.18 5.39 -2.66
C VAL A 32 -2.94 6.55 -2.02
N GLY A 33 -4.21 6.35 -1.71
CA GLY A 33 -5.02 7.35 -1.00
C GLY A 33 -6.46 7.48 -1.45
N LYS A 34 -7.11 8.53 -0.98
CA LYS A 34 -8.52 8.84 -1.26
C LYS A 34 -8.65 9.97 -2.27
N TYR A 35 -9.45 9.74 -3.30
CA TYR A 35 -9.72 10.68 -4.37
C TYR A 35 -11.21 10.95 -4.46
N ARG A 36 -11.58 12.19 -4.73
CA ARG A 36 -12.95 12.56 -5.07
C ARG A 36 -13.06 12.68 -6.59
N VAL A 37 -14.01 11.94 -7.16
CA VAL A 37 -14.30 11.96 -8.59
C VAL A 37 -15.70 12.53 -8.79
N ASP A 38 -15.80 13.63 -9.54
CA ASP A 38 -17.08 14.18 -9.95
C ASP A 38 -17.42 13.66 -11.36
N VAL A 39 -18.58 13.01 -11.49
CA VAL A 39 -19.08 12.43 -12.74
C VAL A 39 -20.29 13.22 -13.20
N THR A 40 -20.17 13.88 -14.35
CA THR A 40 -21.28 14.61 -14.98
C THR A 40 -21.88 13.79 -16.10
N VAL A 41 -23.19 13.56 -16.03
CA VAL A 41 -23.99 13.01 -17.12
C VAL A 41 -24.76 14.14 -17.79
N MET A 42 -24.82 14.13 -19.12
CA MET A 42 -25.49 15.14 -19.93
C MET A 42 -26.34 14.43 -20.99
N ASP A 43 -27.55 14.91 -21.25
CA ASP A 43 -28.30 14.45 -22.42
C ASP A 43 -27.73 15.06 -23.72
N MET A 44 -27.94 14.39 -24.84
CA MET A 44 -27.39 14.81 -26.14
C MET A 44 -28.38 15.70 -26.91
N ASP A 45 -29.32 16.36 -26.23
CA ASP A 45 -30.27 17.22 -26.91
C ASP A 45 -29.57 18.50 -27.38
N GLY A 46 -29.90 18.96 -28.59
CA GLY A 46 -29.22 20.10 -29.20
C GLY A 46 -29.42 21.40 -28.41
N GLU A 47 -28.52 22.38 -28.58
CA GLU A 47 -28.66 23.68 -27.91
C GLU A 47 -30.01 24.35 -28.21
N PRO A 48 -30.65 24.98 -27.20
CA PRO A 48 -30.14 25.25 -25.85
C PRO A 48 -30.56 24.21 -24.79
N GLY A 49 -30.98 23.02 -25.21
CA GLY A 49 -31.81 22.12 -24.40
C GLY A 49 -31.10 21.14 -23.47
N TYR A 50 -29.76 21.13 -23.41
CA TYR A 50 -29.09 20.07 -22.67
C TYR A 50 -29.28 20.19 -21.16
N LEU A 51 -29.71 19.10 -20.53
CA LEU A 51 -29.75 18.97 -19.07
C LEU A 51 -28.61 18.07 -18.61
N SER A 52 -28.01 18.44 -17.49
CA SER A 52 -26.92 17.68 -16.87
C SER A 52 -27.15 17.43 -15.39
N SER A 53 -26.59 16.34 -14.89
CA SER A 53 -26.54 16.01 -13.46
C SER A 53 -25.13 15.58 -13.09
N THR A 54 -24.64 16.02 -11.93
CA THR A 54 -23.30 15.68 -11.42
C THR A 54 -23.42 14.91 -10.12
N GLY A 55 -22.77 13.74 -10.03
CA GLY A 55 -22.60 12.98 -8.81
C GLY A 55 -21.14 12.91 -8.39
N SER A 56 -20.86 13.02 -7.09
CA SER A 56 -19.52 12.85 -6.52
C SER A 56 -19.35 11.45 -5.94
N TYR A 57 -18.19 10.84 -6.21
CA TYR A 57 -17.82 9.51 -5.73
C TYR A 57 -16.47 9.55 -5.02
N GLU A 58 -16.31 8.74 -3.98
CA GLU A 58 -15.02 8.51 -3.34
C GLU A 58 -14.36 7.28 -3.96
N LEU A 59 -13.14 7.45 -4.43
CA LEU A 59 -12.28 6.40 -4.94
C LEU A 59 -11.13 6.20 -3.96
N CYS A 60 -10.99 4.99 -3.42
CA CYS A 60 -9.85 4.61 -2.59
C CYS A 60 -8.90 3.76 -3.43
N VAL A 61 -7.68 4.26 -3.62
CA VAL A 61 -6.58 3.48 -4.20
C VAL A 61 -5.82 2.90 -3.01
N GLN A 62 -5.90 1.57 -2.88
CA GLN A 62 -5.17 0.83 -1.86
C GLN A 62 -3.81 0.46 -2.42
N ASP A 63 -2.80 0.52 -1.56
CA ASP A 63 -1.56 -0.14 -1.88
C ASP A 63 -1.79 -1.66 -1.99
N THR A 64 -1.00 -2.32 -2.82
CA THR A 64 -0.98 -3.77 -2.89
C THR A 64 0.34 -4.22 -2.30
N ASN A 65 0.32 -4.91 -1.16
CA ASN A 65 1.52 -5.53 -0.60
C ASN A 65 2.08 -6.53 -1.63
N ASN A 66 3.10 -6.08 -2.35
CA ASN A 66 3.70 -6.80 -3.45
C ASN A 66 5.22 -6.90 -3.30
N ASN A 67 5.77 -6.28 -2.26
CA ASN A 67 7.13 -6.50 -1.80
C ASN A 67 7.10 -7.41 -0.57
N LEU A 68 8.13 -8.25 -0.45
CA LEU A 68 8.30 -9.06 0.74
C LEU A 68 9.19 -8.29 1.72
N PRO A 69 8.95 -8.38 3.03
CA PRO A 69 9.87 -7.85 4.02
C PRO A 69 11.26 -8.48 3.87
N GLU A 70 12.30 -7.66 3.87
CA GLU A 70 13.70 -8.09 3.78
C GLU A 70 14.50 -7.67 5.03
N PHE A 71 15.20 -8.61 5.66
CA PHE A 71 16.08 -8.30 6.79
C PHE A 71 17.25 -7.41 6.35
N ILE A 72 17.40 -6.26 7.03
CA ILE A 72 18.56 -5.36 6.94
C ILE A 72 19.56 -5.67 8.05
N VAL A 73 19.05 -6.02 9.24
CA VAL A 73 19.86 -6.37 10.40
C VAL A 73 19.30 -7.65 11.04
N PRO A 74 20.16 -8.63 11.35
CA PRO A 74 21.59 -8.66 11.03
C PRO A 74 21.85 -8.78 9.52
N ASP A 75 23.07 -8.45 9.08
CA ASP A 75 23.48 -8.61 7.68
C ASP A 75 23.15 -10.04 7.21
N PRO A 76 22.59 -10.23 6.00
CA PRO A 76 22.31 -11.56 5.45
C PRO A 76 23.46 -12.57 5.56
N GLU A 77 24.71 -12.11 5.52
CA GLU A 77 25.92 -12.93 5.65
C GLU A 77 26.29 -13.28 7.11
N HIS A 78 25.70 -12.61 8.10
CA HIS A 78 26.07 -12.70 9.52
C HIS A 78 24.86 -12.83 10.45
N ARG A 79 24.11 -13.95 10.37
CA ARG A 79 22.85 -14.16 11.13
C ARG A 79 22.99 -14.90 12.46
N GLU A 80 24.22 -15.15 12.90
CA GLU A 80 24.47 -15.95 14.10
C GLU A 80 24.82 -15.05 15.29
N PHE A 81 24.24 -15.36 16.44
CA PHE A 81 24.59 -14.78 17.73
C PHE A 81 24.57 -15.87 18.80
N TRP A 82 25.37 -15.69 19.85
CA TRP A 82 25.57 -16.68 20.90
C TRP A 82 25.09 -16.12 22.24
N ILE A 83 24.19 -16.85 22.89
CA ILE A 83 23.73 -16.53 24.24
C ILE A 83 24.28 -17.60 25.19
N PRO A 84 24.98 -17.23 26.27
CA PRO A 84 25.48 -18.16 27.28
C PRO A 84 24.32 -18.85 27.98
N GLU A 85 24.52 -20.10 28.41
CA GLU A 85 23.47 -20.86 29.10
C GLU A 85 23.08 -20.26 30.46
N ASP A 86 23.96 -19.46 31.06
CA ASP A 86 23.79 -18.76 32.33
C ASP A 86 23.33 -17.31 32.16
N TYR A 87 22.89 -16.91 30.96
CA TYR A 87 22.40 -15.56 30.69
C TYR A 87 21.16 -15.24 31.52
N GLU A 88 21.26 -14.20 32.36
CA GLU A 88 20.13 -13.72 33.16
C GLU A 88 19.15 -12.90 32.32
N PRO A 89 17.83 -13.11 32.45
CA PRO A 89 16.84 -12.31 31.73
C PRO A 89 16.98 -10.81 32.02
N ASN A 90 17.17 -10.01 30.96
CA ASN A 90 17.26 -8.56 31.08
C ASN A 90 15.85 -7.95 31.31
N PRO A 91 15.62 -7.18 32.39
CA PRO A 91 14.33 -6.54 32.67
C PRO A 91 13.89 -5.48 31.64
N GLN A 92 14.78 -5.07 30.73
CA GLN A 92 14.48 -4.13 29.65
C GLN A 92 14.04 -4.83 28.34
N ASN A 93 13.83 -6.15 28.37
CA ASN A 93 13.45 -6.97 27.20
C ASN A 93 14.43 -6.94 26.02
N ALA A 94 15.65 -6.43 26.22
CA ALA A 94 16.70 -6.45 25.22
C ALA A 94 17.60 -7.67 25.42
N ILE A 95 17.82 -8.44 24.36
CA ILE A 95 18.89 -9.45 24.32
C ILE A 95 20.20 -8.69 24.08
N ILE A 96 21.19 -8.89 24.95
CA ILE A 96 22.51 -8.28 24.85
C ILE A 96 23.49 -9.37 24.44
N ASP A 97 24.30 -9.12 23.41
CA ASP A 97 25.42 -9.99 23.08
C ASP A 97 26.47 -9.90 24.20
N PRO A 98 26.78 -11.00 24.89
CA PRO A 98 27.72 -10.99 26.02
C PRO A 98 29.16 -10.69 25.60
N ILE A 99 29.52 -10.85 24.32
CA ILE A 99 30.88 -10.66 23.81
C ILE A 99 31.12 -9.19 23.51
N SER A 100 30.21 -8.56 22.77
CA SER A 100 30.33 -7.15 22.38
C SER A 100 29.75 -6.19 23.42
N GLY A 101 28.77 -6.63 24.22
CA GLY A 101 27.97 -5.79 25.11
C GLY A 101 26.87 -4.99 24.42
N ASP A 102 26.66 -5.21 23.11
CA ASP A 102 25.68 -4.51 22.30
C ASP A 102 24.31 -5.21 22.33
N SER A 103 23.24 -4.45 22.18
CA SER A 103 21.89 -5.01 22.01
C SER A 103 21.77 -5.71 20.66
N ILE A 104 21.20 -6.92 20.66
CA ILE A 104 20.78 -7.60 19.44
C ILE A 104 19.55 -6.88 18.91
N ILE A 105 19.65 -6.36 17.69
CA ILE A 105 18.61 -5.58 17.03
C ILE A 105 18.27 -6.29 15.72
N PHE A 106 16.98 -6.47 15.46
CA PHE A 106 16.48 -6.90 14.16
C PHE A 106 15.91 -5.69 13.44
N ARG A 107 16.20 -5.58 12.14
CA ARG A 107 15.59 -4.59 11.26
C ARG A 107 15.23 -5.26 9.96
N ALA A 108 14.06 -4.94 9.45
CA ALA A 108 13.65 -5.30 8.12
C ALA A 108 13.10 -4.07 7.42
N ASN A 109 13.11 -4.09 6.09
CA ASN A 109 12.45 -3.11 5.26
C ASN A 109 11.38 -3.81 4.44
N ASP A 110 10.21 -3.19 4.38
CA ASP A 110 9.24 -3.48 3.33
C ASP A 110 9.25 -2.30 2.35
N ALA A 111 9.27 -2.58 1.05
CA ALA A 111 9.38 -1.57 0.01
C ALA A 111 8.02 -1.10 -0.51
N ASP A 112 6.94 -1.51 0.15
CA ASP A 112 5.57 -1.05 -0.11
C ASP A 112 5.39 0.45 0.24
N ASP A 113 4.45 1.11 -0.44
CA ASP A 113 4.22 2.56 -0.37
C ASP A 113 3.46 2.97 0.91
N ASP A 114 2.76 2.02 1.55
CA ASP A 114 2.29 2.09 2.94
C ASP A 114 3.37 1.47 3.84
N PRO A 115 3.79 2.09 4.95
CA PRO A 115 4.62 1.42 5.94
C PRO A 115 3.81 0.26 6.57
N ASP A 116 3.78 -0.88 5.89
CA ASP A 116 3.23 -2.10 6.42
C ASP A 116 3.89 -2.39 7.78
N GLU A 117 3.05 -2.82 8.74
CA GLU A 117 3.50 -3.14 10.09
C GLU A 117 4.39 -4.38 10.04
N ILE A 118 5.71 -4.18 10.10
CA ILE A 118 6.67 -5.28 10.21
C ILE A 118 6.61 -5.85 11.62
N GLU A 119 6.21 -7.12 11.72
CA GLU A 119 6.23 -7.89 12.97
C GLU A 119 7.36 -8.93 12.96
N PHE A 120 8.05 -9.05 14.11
CA PHE A 120 9.12 -10.04 14.30
C PHE A 120 8.66 -11.16 15.23
N PHE A 121 8.85 -12.41 14.81
CA PHE A 121 8.56 -13.60 15.60
C PHE A 121 9.82 -14.43 15.80
N LEU A 122 10.03 -14.91 17.03
CA LEU A 122 11.05 -15.92 17.33
C LEU A 122 10.40 -17.30 17.27
N MET A 123 10.80 -18.09 16.30
CA MET A 123 10.32 -19.46 16.12
C MET A 123 11.44 -20.43 16.50
N PRO A 124 11.20 -21.41 17.39
CA PRO A 124 12.17 -22.46 17.63
C PRO A 124 12.37 -23.29 16.35
N THR A 125 13.62 -23.55 15.99
CA THR A 125 13.97 -24.52 14.95
C THR A 125 14.13 -25.89 15.59
N GLU A 126 13.55 -26.92 14.97
CA GLU A 126 13.72 -28.32 15.36
C GLU A 126 15.15 -28.84 15.13
#